data_AF-A0A371B3X7-F1
#
_entry.id   AF-A0A371B3X7-F1
#
_cell.length_a   1.000
_cell.length_b   1.000
_cell.length_c   1.000
_cell.angle_alpha   90.00
_cell.angle_beta   90.00
_cell.angle_gamma   90.00
#
_symmetry.space_group_name_H-M   'P 1'
#
loop_
_entity.id
_entity.type
_entity.pdbx_description
1 polymer ?
#
loop_
_entity_poly.entity_id
_entity_poly.type
_entity_poly.pdbx_seq_one_letter_code
_entity_poly.pdbx_strand_id
1 'polypeptide(L)'
;MLKEGFFDEHWGAGWPNLREIEACMLDPVRREAYFKAGRDGGSFFAKGLHGTEGLTPESGRISSALYLSLSPGLGASLQYNRWDVRQQKLLVFVSRGDLSRLGEFVRSFHGTPLSVGLFISFEDGFRAVKEFIETEGEQPTSIEWIDAETLPPETFPDP
;
A
#
# COMPACT_ATOMS: atom_id res chain seq x y z
N MET A 1 12.42 -8.18 -14.19
CA MET A 1 11.81 -7.58 -12.99
C MET A 1 11.26 -8.67 -12.08
N LEU A 2 11.51 -8.60 -10.77
CA LEU A 2 11.00 -9.54 -9.77
C LEU A 2 9.77 -8.94 -9.06
N LYS A 3 8.79 -9.79 -8.76
CA LYS A 3 7.51 -9.40 -8.15
C LYS A 3 7.20 -10.30 -6.97
N GLU A 4 6.78 -9.71 -5.86
CA GLU A 4 6.31 -10.43 -4.69
C GLU A 4 5.03 -9.78 -4.17
N GLY A 5 4.04 -10.59 -3.83
CA GLY A 5 2.76 -10.15 -3.28
C GLY A 5 2.42 -10.92 -2.02
N PHE A 6 1.76 -10.25 -1.09
CA PHE A 6 1.24 -10.83 0.14
C PHE A 6 -0.16 -10.27 0.35
N PHE A 7 -1.16 -11.07 0.04
CA PHE A 7 -2.55 -10.69 0.20
C PHE A 7 -3.40 -11.95 0.38
N ASP A 8 -4.15 -12.00 1.48
CA ASP A 8 -5.05 -13.11 1.78
C ASP A 8 -4.33 -14.48 1.82
N GLU A 9 -4.64 -15.37 0.87
CA GLU A 9 -4.01 -16.69 0.71
C GLU A 9 -2.78 -16.67 -0.22
N HIS A 10 -2.51 -15.56 -0.91
CA HIS A 10 -1.32 -15.43 -1.76
C HIS A 10 -0.12 -14.94 -0.96
N TRP A 11 0.96 -15.73 -0.95
CA TRP A 11 2.19 -15.45 -0.20
C TRP A 11 3.43 -15.75 -1.06
N GLY A 12 4.00 -14.71 -1.67
CA GLY A 12 5.31 -14.78 -2.33
C GLY A 12 5.27 -14.37 -3.81
N ALA A 13 5.92 -15.16 -4.66
CA ALA A 13 6.26 -14.77 -6.02
C ALA A 13 5.03 -14.41 -6.89
N GLY A 14 5.15 -13.32 -7.65
CA GLY A 14 4.10 -12.83 -8.54
C GLY A 14 3.06 -11.96 -7.85
N TRP A 15 2.13 -11.43 -8.65
CA TRP A 15 1.01 -10.65 -8.15
C TRP A 15 -0.13 -11.56 -7.66
N PRO A 16 -0.84 -11.19 -6.58
CA PRO A 16 -2.08 -11.87 -6.21
C PRO A 16 -3.14 -11.70 -7.31
N ASN A 17 -4.16 -12.56 -7.30
CA ASN A 17 -5.24 -12.46 -8.26
C ASN A 17 -6.05 -11.18 -8.04
N LEU A 18 -6.12 -10.32 -9.05
CA LEU A 18 -6.87 -9.06 -8.97
C LEU A 18 -8.34 -9.26 -8.61
N ARG A 19 -8.97 -10.37 -9.01
CA ARG A 19 -10.37 -10.67 -8.65
C ARG A 19 -10.54 -10.99 -7.17
N GLU A 20 -9.52 -11.58 -6.54
CA GLU A 20 -9.55 -11.85 -5.09
C GLU A 20 -9.40 -10.56 -4.30
N ILE A 21 -8.50 -9.68 -4.73
CA ILE A 21 -8.33 -8.33 -4.17
C ILE A 21 -9.64 -7.54 -4.33
N GLU A 22 -10.22 -7.54 -5.54
CA GLU A 22 -11.48 -6.86 -5.84
C GLU A 22 -12.61 -7.34 -4.93
N ALA A 23 -12.79 -8.66 -4.82
CA ALA A 23 -13.82 -9.23 -3.94
C ALA A 23 -13.59 -8.84 -2.48
N CYS A 24 -12.35 -8.87 -1.98
CA CYS A 24 -12.06 -8.50 -0.59
C CYS A 24 -12.29 -7.01 -0.31
N MET A 25 -12.07 -6.13 -1.30
CA MET A 25 -12.23 -4.68 -1.09
C MET A 25 -13.66 -4.21 -1.36
N LEU A 26 -14.33 -4.76 -2.39
CA LEU A 26 -15.58 -4.22 -2.93
C LEU A 26 -16.83 -5.04 -2.59
N ASP A 27 -16.73 -6.36 -2.39
CA ASP A 27 -17.87 -7.18 -1.96
C ASP A 27 -18.00 -7.13 -0.42
N PRO A 28 -19.08 -6.54 0.14
CA PRO A 28 -19.25 -6.42 1.58
C PRO A 28 -19.20 -7.75 2.34
N VAL A 29 -19.73 -8.83 1.76
CA VAL A 29 -19.79 -10.15 2.41
C VAL A 29 -18.38 -10.74 2.49
N ARG A 30 -17.63 -10.67 1.40
CA ARG A 30 -16.24 -11.13 1.35
C ARG A 30 -15.34 -10.30 2.24
N ARG A 31 -15.50 -8.98 2.22
CA ARG A 31 -14.76 -8.05 3.09
C ARG A 31 -15.00 -8.31 4.57
N GLU A 32 -16.25 -8.53 4.97
CA GLU A 32 -16.57 -8.86 6.36
C GLU A 32 -15.93 -10.19 6.80
N ALA A 33 -15.97 -11.21 5.94
CA ALA A 33 -15.32 -12.49 6.20
C ALA A 33 -13.79 -12.34 6.32
N TYR A 34 -13.18 -11.50 5.47
CA TYR A 34 -11.76 -11.18 5.50
C TYR A 34 -11.35 -10.56 6.85
N PHE A 35 -12.10 -9.56 7.33
CA PHE A 35 -11.84 -8.96 8.64
C PHE A 35 -12.06 -9.94 9.80
N LYS A 36 -13.09 -10.79 9.74
CA LYS A 36 -13.35 -11.82 10.77
C LYS A 36 -12.24 -12.87 10.85
N ALA A 37 -11.50 -13.09 9.77
CA ALA A 37 -10.32 -13.96 9.75
C ALA A 37 -9.07 -13.29 10.36
N GLY A 38 -9.19 -12.06 10.89
CA GLY A 38 -8.06 -11.31 11.44
C GLY A 38 -7.11 -10.79 10.37
N ARG A 39 -7.63 -10.52 9.17
CA ARG A 39 -6.86 -9.97 8.04
C ARG A 39 -7.28 -8.52 7.81
N ASP A 40 -6.33 -7.64 7.57
CA ASP A 40 -6.57 -6.21 7.44
C ASP A 40 -5.61 -5.50 6.47
N GLY A 41 -4.95 -6.23 5.57
CA GLY A 41 -3.99 -5.59 4.68
C GLY A 41 -3.21 -6.51 3.74
N GLY A 42 -2.25 -5.91 3.05
CA GLY A 42 -1.37 -6.62 2.13
C GLY A 42 -0.16 -5.80 1.73
N SER A 43 0.74 -6.43 0.97
CA SER A 43 1.95 -5.78 0.48
C SER A 43 2.33 -6.30 -0.90
N PHE A 44 2.77 -5.39 -1.76
CA PHE A 44 3.12 -5.67 -3.16
C PHE A 44 4.49 -5.06 -3.46
N PHE A 45 5.43 -5.83 -3.98
CA PHE A 45 6.81 -5.42 -4.21
C PHE A 45 7.20 -5.62 -5.67
N ALA A 46 7.72 -4.56 -6.31
CA ALA A 46 8.35 -4.64 -7.62
C ALA A 46 9.85 -4.30 -7.49
N LYS A 47 10.72 -5.20 -7.94
CA LYS A 47 12.19 -5.03 -7.85
C LYS A 47 12.79 -5.06 -9.24
N GLY A 48 13.63 -4.07 -9.55
CA GLY A 48 14.25 -3.93 -10.86
C GLY A 48 13.42 -3.08 -11.84
N LEU A 49 12.80 -2.01 -11.36
CA LEU A 49 12.08 -1.05 -12.20
C LEU A 49 13.02 -0.39 -13.21
N HIS A 50 12.46 0.06 -14.33
CA HIS A 50 13.17 0.78 -15.40
C HIS A 50 14.44 0.06 -15.92
N GLY A 51 14.37 -1.26 -16.10
CA GLY A 51 15.47 -2.05 -16.67
C GLY A 51 16.61 -2.34 -15.68
N THR A 52 16.39 -2.13 -14.37
CA THR A 52 17.41 -2.36 -13.34
C THR A 52 17.39 -3.77 -12.75
N GLU A 53 16.67 -4.72 -13.35
CA GLU A 53 16.55 -6.10 -12.86
C GLU A 53 17.85 -6.89 -12.81
N GLY A 54 18.84 -6.54 -13.64
CA GLY A 54 20.17 -7.15 -13.61
C GLY A 54 21.09 -6.60 -12.52
N LEU A 55 20.67 -5.56 -11.81
CA LEU A 55 21.46 -4.94 -10.75
C LEU A 55 21.10 -5.52 -9.38
N THR A 56 22.08 -5.55 -8.49
CA THR A 56 21.88 -5.94 -7.09
C THR A 56 21.23 -4.78 -6.31
N PRO A 57 20.55 -5.07 -5.19
CA PRO A 57 20.02 -4.02 -4.30
C PRO A 57 21.07 -2.99 -3.85
N GLU A 58 22.35 -3.35 -3.82
CA GLU A 58 23.45 -2.48 -3.40
C GLU A 58 24.06 -1.68 -4.58
N SER A 59 23.80 -2.09 -5.83
CA SER A 59 24.50 -1.58 -7.02
C SER A 59 23.62 -0.74 -7.95
N GLY A 60 22.44 -0.31 -7.50
CA GLY A 60 21.60 0.63 -8.25
C GLY A 60 20.25 0.09 -8.69
N ARG A 61 19.75 -1.00 -8.09
CA ARG A 61 18.40 -1.52 -8.38
C ARG A 61 17.32 -0.58 -7.87
N ILE A 62 16.40 -0.20 -8.74
CA ILE A 62 15.22 0.59 -8.36
C ILE A 62 14.11 -0.39 -7.95
N SER A 63 13.52 -0.17 -6.78
CA SER A 63 12.43 -1.00 -6.26
C SER A 63 11.29 -0.13 -5.77
N SER A 64 10.07 -0.64 -5.87
CA SER A 64 8.90 -0.05 -5.23
C SER A 64 8.16 -1.07 -4.38
N ALA A 65 7.42 -0.55 -3.40
CA ALA A 65 6.49 -1.31 -2.60
C ALA A 65 5.19 -0.53 -2.44
N LEU A 66 4.07 -1.22 -2.48
CA LEU A 66 2.76 -0.71 -2.09
C LEU A 66 2.28 -1.49 -0.87
N TYR A 67 2.05 -0.80 0.23
CA TYR A 67 1.45 -1.35 1.44
C TYR A 67 -0.02 -0.94 1.49
N LEU A 68 -0.86 -1.89 1.87
CA LEU A 68 -2.30 -1.71 2.00
C LEU A 68 -2.71 -2.03 3.43
N SER A 69 -3.46 -1.11 4.04
CA SER A 69 -4.20 -1.36 5.28
C SER A 69 -5.68 -1.10 5.05
N LEU A 70 -6.53 -1.98 5.56
CA LEU A 70 -7.97 -1.96 5.43
C LEU A 70 -8.59 -1.79 6.80
N SER A 71 -9.62 -0.95 6.90
CA SER A 71 -10.33 -0.74 8.16
C SER A 71 -11.84 -0.74 7.94
N PRO A 72 -12.61 -1.52 8.74
CA PRO A 72 -14.06 -1.46 8.72
C PRO A 72 -14.56 -0.04 8.95
N GLY A 73 -15.33 0.50 8.00
CA GLY A 73 -15.95 1.82 8.11
C GLY A 73 -15.06 3.02 7.74
N LEU A 74 -13.74 2.82 7.56
CA LEU A 74 -12.83 3.89 7.08
C LEU A 74 -12.37 3.68 5.64
N GLY A 75 -12.26 2.43 5.18
CA GLY A 75 -11.82 2.12 3.81
C GLY A 75 -10.41 1.56 3.76
N ALA A 76 -9.59 2.11 2.86
CA ALA A 76 -8.22 1.70 2.62
C ALA A 76 -7.23 2.84 2.90
N SER A 77 -6.10 2.54 3.53
CA SER A 77 -4.93 3.40 3.60
C SER A 77 -3.81 2.75 2.80
N LEU A 78 -3.13 3.53 1.96
CA LEU A 78 -2.06 3.07 1.10
C LEU A 78 -0.77 3.82 1.39
N GLN A 79 0.34 3.10 1.37
CA GLN A 79 1.69 3.67 1.40
C GLN A 79 2.49 3.14 0.22
N TYR A 80 2.98 4.04 -0.62
CA TYR A 80 3.88 3.73 -1.73
C TYR A 80 5.31 4.13 -1.34
N ASN A 81 6.21 3.16 -1.37
CA ASN A 81 7.63 3.37 -1.18
C ASN A 81 8.35 3.17 -2.52
N ARG A 82 9.27 4.06 -2.86
CA ARG A 82 10.23 3.86 -3.96
C ARG A 82 11.63 4.08 -3.45
N TRP A 83 12.48 3.07 -3.62
CA TRP A 83 13.88 3.13 -3.30
C TRP A 83 14.71 3.20 -4.58
N ASP A 84 15.36 4.33 -4.79
CA ASP A 84 16.39 4.49 -5.82
C ASP A 84 17.77 4.49 -5.15
N VAL A 85 18.43 3.34 -5.21
CA VAL A 85 19.76 3.10 -4.64
C VAL A 85 20.79 4.06 -5.22
N ARG A 86 20.68 4.42 -6.51
CA ARG A 86 21.66 5.28 -7.18
C ARG A 86 21.64 6.69 -6.62
N GLN A 87 20.46 7.14 -6.21
CA GLN A 87 20.24 8.44 -5.58
C GLN A 87 20.30 8.37 -4.05
N GLN A 88 20.46 7.17 -3.47
CA GLN A 88 20.34 6.91 -2.04
C GLN A 88 19.07 7.52 -1.42
N LYS A 89 17.97 7.48 -2.18
CA LYS A 89 16.74 8.17 -1.81
C LYS A 89 15.60 7.17 -1.64
N LEU A 90 15.01 7.16 -0.44
CA LEU A 90 13.67 6.62 -0.21
C LEU A 90 12.68 7.73 -0.48
N LEU A 91 11.68 7.44 -1.32
CA LEU A 91 10.47 8.24 -1.41
C LEU A 91 9.37 7.46 -0.72
N VAL A 92 8.65 8.12 0.19
CA VAL A 92 7.50 7.56 0.89
C VAL A 92 6.31 8.46 0.62
N PHE A 93 5.28 7.90 0.02
CA PHE A 93 4.02 8.60 -0.24
C PHE A 93 2.88 7.84 0.42
N VAL A 94 1.92 8.57 0.97
CA VAL A 94 0.71 8.00 1.59
C VAL A 94 -0.55 8.53 0.90
N SER A 95 -1.61 7.74 0.90
CA SER A 95 -2.91 8.16 0.37
C SER A 95 -3.44 9.37 1.12
N ARG A 96 -3.99 10.34 0.38
CA ARG A 96 -4.65 11.50 0.96
C ARG A 96 -6.13 11.22 1.22
N GLY A 97 -6.49 11.06 2.49
CA GLY A 97 -7.87 11.06 2.95
C GLY A 97 -8.31 12.44 3.45
N ASP A 98 -9.09 12.43 4.53
CA ASP A 98 -9.53 13.64 5.22
C ASP A 98 -8.48 14.16 6.22
N LEU A 99 -7.64 15.10 5.77
CA LEU A 99 -6.55 15.65 6.59
C LEU A 99 -7.01 16.39 7.85
N SER A 100 -8.31 16.74 7.97
CA SER A 100 -8.82 17.30 9.24
C SER A 100 -8.80 16.27 10.38
N ARG A 101 -8.65 14.98 10.05
CA ARG A 101 -8.66 13.84 10.96
C ARG A 101 -7.29 13.20 11.17
N LEU A 102 -6.19 13.90 10.85
CA LEU A 102 -4.83 13.35 11.01
C LEU A 102 -4.49 12.96 12.46
N GLY A 103 -5.07 13.66 13.45
CA GLY A 103 -4.90 13.38 14.88
C GLY A 103 -5.82 12.28 15.43
N GLU A 104 -6.67 11.68 14.59
CA GLU A 104 -7.48 10.51 14.95
C GLU A 104 -6.78 9.23 14.49
N PHE A 105 -6.88 8.17 15.29
CA PHE A 105 -6.20 6.91 15.02
C PHE A 105 -7.13 5.71 15.15
N VAL A 106 -6.92 4.74 14.27
CA VAL A 106 -7.44 3.38 14.41
C VAL A 106 -6.25 2.43 14.58
N ARG A 107 -6.44 1.28 15.22
CA ARG A 107 -5.40 0.25 15.27
C ARG A 107 -5.64 -0.80 14.20
N SER A 108 -4.58 -1.18 13.50
CA SER A 108 -4.55 -2.40 12.70
C SER A 108 -4.81 -3.61 13.60
N PHE A 109 -5.12 -4.76 13.00
CA PHE A 109 -5.23 -6.04 13.69
C PHE A 109 -3.95 -6.39 14.45
N HIS A 110 -2.78 -5.99 13.94
CA HIS A 110 -1.48 -6.16 14.58
C HIS A 110 -1.16 -5.09 15.64
N GLY A 111 -2.08 -4.16 15.91
CA GLY A 111 -1.95 -3.13 16.93
C GLY A 111 -1.26 -1.84 16.47
N THR A 112 -0.81 -1.75 15.22
CA THR A 112 -0.18 -0.57 14.64
C THR A 112 -1.19 0.58 14.56
N PRO A 113 -0.89 1.77 15.10
CA PRO A 113 -1.75 2.94 14.94
C PRO A 113 -1.68 3.46 13.50
N LEU A 114 -2.84 3.67 12.89
CA LEU A 114 -3.01 4.20 11.55
C LEU A 114 -3.82 5.51 11.64
N SER A 115 -3.27 6.59 11.08
CA SER A 115 -3.96 7.87 11.03
C SER A 115 -5.21 7.79 10.17
N VAL A 116 -6.36 8.18 10.73
CA VAL A 116 -7.65 8.13 10.04
C VAL A 116 -7.68 9.08 8.83
N GLY A 117 -6.95 10.19 8.90
CA GLY A 117 -6.89 11.17 7.81
C GLY A 117 -6.19 10.67 6.53
N LEU A 118 -5.61 9.47 6.54
CA LEU A 118 -4.98 8.85 5.39
C LEU A 118 -5.86 7.78 4.70
N PHE A 119 -7.02 7.46 5.27
CA PHE A 119 -7.94 6.50 4.66
C PHE A 119 -8.75 7.14 3.53
N ILE A 120 -8.83 6.40 2.42
CA ILE A 120 -9.68 6.67 1.25
C ILE A 120 -10.73 5.57 1.13
N SER A 121 -11.70 5.74 0.22
CA SER A 121 -12.73 4.72 -0.03
C SER A 121 -12.12 3.37 -0.46
N PHE A 122 -12.85 2.27 -0.24
CA PHE A 122 -12.40 0.95 -0.71
C PHE A 122 -12.29 0.92 -2.25
N GLU A 123 -13.19 1.62 -2.93
CA GLU A 123 -13.24 1.75 -4.38
C GLU A 123 -11.99 2.45 -4.93
N ASP A 124 -11.59 3.56 -4.31
CA ASP A 124 -10.39 4.29 -4.71
C ASP A 124 -9.11 3.52 -4.36
N GLY A 125 -9.09 2.88 -3.18
CA GLY A 125 -8.01 1.99 -2.78
C GLY A 125 -7.80 0.83 -3.76
N PHE A 126 -8.89 0.18 -4.18
CA PHE A 126 -8.82 -0.91 -5.15
C PHE A 126 -8.31 -0.41 -6.51
N ARG A 127 -8.80 0.75 -6.96
CA ARG A 127 -8.35 1.35 -8.22
C ARG A 127 -6.84 1.58 -8.22
N ALA A 128 -6.29 2.11 -7.13
CA ALA A 128 -4.85 2.35 -6.99
C ALA A 128 -4.04 1.04 -6.92
N VAL A 129 -4.51 0.03 -6.18
CA VAL A 129 -3.86 -1.30 -6.13
C VAL A 129 -3.83 -1.97 -7.50
N LYS A 130 -4.96 -1.92 -8.21
CA LYS A 130 -5.07 -2.44 -9.58
C LYS A 130 -4.10 -1.72 -10.51
N GLU A 131 -4.07 -0.39 -10.49
CA GLU A 131 -3.14 0.39 -11.31
C GLU A 131 -1.67 0.05 -11.00
N PHE A 132 -1.28 -0.07 -9.73
CA PHE A 132 0.07 -0.49 -9.34
C PHE A 132 0.45 -1.85 -9.95
N ILE A 133 -0.45 -2.82 -9.88
CA ILE A 133 -0.24 -4.17 -10.44
C ILE A 133 -0.13 -4.12 -11.98
N GLU A 134 -1.04 -3.39 -12.64
CA GLU A 134 -1.11 -3.28 -14.11
C GLU A 134 0.06 -2.47 -14.69
N THR A 135 0.56 -1.49 -13.94
CA THR A 135 1.73 -0.67 -14.29
C THR A 135 3.04 -1.25 -13.77
N GLU A 136 3.02 -2.47 -13.23
CA GLU A 136 4.21 -3.21 -12.83
C GLU A 136 5.03 -2.53 -11.72
N GLY A 137 4.35 -1.80 -10.84
CA GLY A 137 4.92 -1.20 -9.64
C GLY A 137 5.17 0.31 -9.72
N GLU A 138 4.67 1.00 -10.75
CA GLU A 138 4.68 2.46 -10.79
C GLU A 138 3.71 3.04 -9.74
N GLN A 139 3.97 4.28 -9.33
CA GLN A 139 3.09 4.99 -8.40
C GLN A 139 1.71 5.20 -9.07
N PRO A 140 0.61 4.73 -8.47
CA PRO A 140 -0.72 4.93 -9.02
C PRO A 140 -1.08 6.40 -9.18
N THR A 141 -1.70 6.76 -10.30
CA THR A 141 -2.19 8.12 -10.57
C THR A 141 -3.67 8.29 -10.25
N SER A 142 -4.37 7.19 -9.94
CA SER A 142 -5.82 7.20 -9.74
C SER A 142 -6.30 7.80 -8.41
N ILE A 143 -5.37 8.18 -7.53
CA ILE A 143 -5.65 8.81 -6.22
C ILE A 143 -4.64 9.93 -5.96
N GLU A 144 -4.95 10.80 -5.00
CA GLU A 144 -4.00 11.81 -4.53
C GLU A 144 -3.05 11.23 -3.48
N TRP A 145 -1.77 11.55 -3.62
CA TRP A 145 -0.69 11.14 -2.73
C TRP A 145 -0.10 12.35 -2.01
N ILE A 146 0.32 12.15 -0.78
CA ILE A 146 1.09 13.12 0.00
C ILE A 146 2.47 12.53 0.28
N ASP A 147 3.50 13.35 0.11
CA ASP A 147 4.85 13.02 0.57
C ASP A 147 4.84 12.92 2.10
N ALA A 148 5.16 11.75 2.64
CA ALA A 148 5.09 11.49 4.06
C ALA A 148 6.03 12.41 4.88
N GLU A 149 7.12 12.90 4.27
CA GLU A 149 8.04 13.87 4.93
C GLU A 149 7.38 15.24 5.18
N THR A 150 6.29 15.55 4.47
CA THR A 150 5.56 16.82 4.62
C THR A 150 4.47 16.77 5.69
N LEU A 151 4.16 15.57 6.21
CA LEU A 151 3.14 15.38 7.23
C LEU A 151 3.72 15.67 8.63
N PRO A 152 2.89 16.18 9.56
CA PRO A 152 3.30 16.35 10.94
C PRO A 152 3.78 15.01 11.54
N PRO A 153 4.88 14.97 12.32
CA PRO A 153 5.43 13.73 12.87
C PRO A 153 4.41 12.89 13.67
N GLU A 154 3.47 13.55 14.34
CA GLU A 154 2.39 12.92 15.10
C GLU A 154 1.44 12.09 14.24
N THR A 155 1.47 12.24 12.91
CA THR A 155 0.70 11.40 11.97
C THR A 155 1.10 9.92 12.06
N PHE A 156 2.35 9.64 12.46
CA PHE A 156 2.92 8.29 12.59
C PHE A 156 3.41 8.08 14.02
N PRO A 157 2.49 7.79 14.98
CA PRO A 157 2.80 7.86 16.41
C PRO A 157 3.70 6.71 16.91
N ASP A 158 3.75 5.59 16.18
CA ASP A 158 4.67 4.48 16.43
C ASP A 158 5.61 4.33 15.21
N PRO A 159 6.85 4.87 15.28
CA PRO A 159 7.82 4.84 14.17
C PRO A 159 8.46 3.46 13.95
#